data_AF-A0A3D4NEF4-F1
#
_entry.id   AF-A0A3D4NEF4-F1
#
_cell.length_a   1.000
_cell.length_b   1.000
_cell.length_c   1.000
_cell.angle_alpha   90.00
_cell.angle_beta   90.00
_cell.angle_gamma   90.00
#
_symmetry.space_group_name_H-M   'P 1'
#
loop_
_entity.id
_entity.type
_entity.pdbx_description
1 polymer ?
#
loop_
_entity_poly.entity_id
_entity_poly.type
_entity_poly.pdbx_seq_one_letter_code
_entity_poly.pdbx_strand_id
1 'polypeptide(L)'
;MKAYSILCKAGGLLLASGMLLLSGCDILEYLFEEDSPSSNPDNSQPSNPQPQPVLVGYNATLEIADFTCYNGEEDDYVTSSGQDEITFIYTILETDQNGWTVRSNYHGWGPYDIFAGEAYNSQYFESLSLSQIPLDHGLVITLNIVEIEDYSEAQSTIDSINEYAEYVKLANTFNPEPYSKTAIEIVGDILYYSGIGLDIVDWADDDDLLADQVDVGNPNLVYSTLLGGGQLYNGWVFSGTNNTDNFEYGVNYIVHLTPIYQ
;
A
#
# COMPACT_ATOMS: atom_id res chain seq x y z
N MET A 1 -21.93 -25.97 -7.98
CA MET A 1 -21.86 -26.17 -6.51
C MET A 1 -21.12 -27.47 -6.19
N LYS A 2 -19.86 -27.35 -5.78
CA LYS A 2 -19.10 -28.44 -5.14
C LYS A 2 -18.34 -27.82 -3.97
N ALA A 3 -18.66 -28.25 -2.76
CA ALA A 3 -18.03 -27.84 -1.52
C ALA A 3 -16.91 -28.83 -1.18
N TYR A 4 -15.78 -28.33 -0.67
CA TYR A 4 -14.79 -29.11 0.04
C TYR A 4 -14.61 -28.53 1.44
N SER A 5 -14.88 -29.36 2.45
CA SER A 5 -14.51 -29.14 3.85
C SER A 5 -13.24 -29.93 4.16
N ILE A 6 -12.26 -29.32 4.83
CA ILE A 6 -11.12 -30.04 5.41
C ILE A 6 -11.23 -29.96 6.94
N LEU A 7 -11.34 -31.14 7.55
CA LEU A 7 -11.38 -31.39 8.98
C LEU A 7 -9.98 -31.34 9.62
N CYS A 8 -9.94 -30.84 10.86
CA CYS A 8 -8.87 -30.99 11.83
C CYS A 8 -8.46 -32.45 12.07
N LYS A 9 -7.15 -32.70 12.22
CA LYS A 9 -6.59 -33.91 12.82
C LYS A 9 -5.98 -33.58 14.19
N ALA A 10 -6.60 -34.11 15.24
CA ALA A 10 -6.03 -34.26 16.56
C ALA A 10 -5.73 -35.74 16.82
N GLY A 11 -4.61 -36.00 17.50
CA GLY A 11 -4.18 -37.29 18.06
C GLY A 11 -2.72 -37.13 18.51
N GLY A 12 -2.27 -37.45 19.73
CA GLY A 12 -2.82 -38.24 20.83
C GLY A 12 -1.76 -39.27 21.24
N LEU A 13 -1.22 -39.22 22.47
CA LEU A 13 -0.68 -40.34 23.29
C LEU A 13 -0.02 -39.76 24.57
N LEU A 14 -0.54 -39.97 25.80
CA LEU A 14 -0.54 -41.13 26.71
C LEU A 14 0.70 -41.25 27.64
N LEU A 15 0.44 -40.96 28.93
CA LEU A 15 0.83 -41.65 30.18
C LEU A 15 2.28 -42.13 30.43
N ALA A 16 2.86 -41.64 31.55
CA ALA A 16 3.61 -42.48 32.48
C ALA A 16 3.55 -41.90 33.91
N SER A 17 3.04 -42.71 34.84
CA SER A 17 3.00 -42.49 36.28
C SER A 17 4.33 -42.89 36.93
N GLY A 18 4.74 -42.18 37.99
CA GLY A 18 5.92 -42.54 38.79
C GLY A 18 5.89 -41.87 40.15
N MET A 19 5.35 -42.59 41.13
CA MET A 19 5.23 -42.22 42.54
C MET A 19 6.52 -42.60 43.28
N LEU A 20 7.13 -41.70 44.05
CA LEU A 20 8.13 -42.03 45.07
C LEU A 20 8.00 -41.06 46.25
N LEU A 21 7.48 -41.59 47.35
CA LEU A 21 7.51 -41.03 48.70
C LEU A 21 8.79 -41.50 49.40
N LEU A 22 9.40 -40.62 50.21
CA LEU A 22 10.17 -40.85 51.45
C LEU A 22 10.67 -39.44 51.90
N SER A 23 10.02 -38.78 52.85
CA SER A 23 10.25 -38.81 54.31
C SER A 23 11.61 -38.25 54.78
N GLY A 24 11.58 -37.26 55.67
CA GLY A 24 12.72 -36.97 56.56
C GLY A 24 12.85 -35.50 56.97
N CYS A 25 12.45 -35.20 58.20
CA CYS A 25 12.81 -33.98 58.94
C CYS A 25 14.34 -33.83 59.06
N ASP A 26 14.88 -32.62 59.13
CA ASP A 26 15.25 -31.99 60.41
C ASP A 26 16.04 -30.66 60.23
N ILE A 27 15.65 -29.70 61.10
CA ILE A 27 16.49 -28.81 61.92
C ILE A 27 17.26 -27.64 61.27
N LEU A 28 16.80 -26.44 61.71
CA LEU A 28 17.47 -25.16 61.96
C LEU A 28 19.01 -25.19 62.09
N GLU A 29 19.67 -24.26 61.39
CA GLU A 29 20.85 -23.60 61.94
C GLU A 29 20.79 -22.08 61.67
N TYR A 30 20.74 -21.36 62.78
CA TYR A 30 20.88 -19.91 62.92
C TYR A 30 22.35 -19.56 62.66
N LEU A 31 22.62 -18.61 61.75
CA LEU A 31 23.85 -17.82 61.79
C LEU A 31 23.47 -16.34 61.77
N PHE A 32 23.76 -15.70 62.90
CA PHE A 32 23.81 -14.25 63.07
C PHE A 32 25.00 -13.71 62.28
N GLU A 33 24.77 -12.77 61.36
CA GLU A 33 25.80 -11.86 60.88
C GLU A 33 25.50 -10.47 61.44
N GLU A 34 26.51 -9.91 62.12
CA GLU A 34 26.45 -8.67 62.87
C GLU A 34 26.33 -7.45 61.95
N ASP A 35 25.50 -6.50 62.41
CA ASP A 35 25.31 -5.17 61.84
C ASP A 35 26.61 -4.39 61.66
N SER A 36 26.85 -3.91 60.44
CA SER A 36 27.72 -2.75 60.18
C SER A 36 26.84 -1.57 59.75
N PRO A 37 26.83 -0.42 60.46
CA PRO A 37 26.01 0.73 60.08
C PRO A 37 26.69 1.48 58.94
N SER A 38 26.34 1.14 57.70
CA SER A 38 26.66 1.95 56.52
C SER A 38 25.58 3.00 56.32
N SER A 39 25.83 4.20 56.85
CA SER A 39 25.03 5.38 56.58
C SER A 39 25.33 5.91 55.17
N ASN A 40 24.54 5.48 54.19
CA ASN A 40 24.29 6.28 52.99
C ASN A 40 22.82 6.14 52.65
N PRO A 41 21.96 7.16 52.86
CA PRO A 41 20.60 7.10 52.34
C PRO A 41 20.72 7.12 50.83
N ASP A 42 20.52 5.94 50.23
CA ASP A 42 20.37 5.76 48.81
C ASP A 42 19.19 6.63 48.36
N ASN A 43 19.52 7.85 47.93
CA ASN A 43 18.57 8.84 47.44
C ASN A 43 18.24 8.58 45.96
N SER A 44 18.28 7.31 45.54
CA SER A 44 17.69 6.87 44.29
C SER A 44 16.17 6.89 44.46
N GLN A 45 15.60 8.09 44.34
CA GLN A 45 14.19 8.19 43.96
C GLN A 45 13.99 7.24 42.77
N PRO A 46 13.04 6.29 42.83
CA PRO A 46 12.70 5.50 41.65
C PRO A 46 12.36 6.50 40.57
N SER A 47 13.17 6.52 39.51
CA SER A 47 12.92 7.34 38.35
C SER A 47 11.52 6.98 37.87
N ASN A 48 10.59 7.90 38.05
CA ASN A 48 9.22 7.71 37.59
C ASN A 48 9.34 7.44 36.08
N PRO A 49 9.01 6.24 35.58
CA PRO A 49 9.28 5.90 34.19
C PRO A 49 8.58 6.95 33.34
N GLN A 50 9.36 7.65 32.51
CA GLN A 50 8.79 8.57 31.54
C GLN A 50 7.76 7.79 30.72
N PRO A 51 6.54 8.32 30.54
CA PRO A 51 5.54 7.69 29.67
C PRO A 51 6.20 7.38 28.33
N GLN A 52 6.13 6.11 27.92
CA GLN A 52 6.63 5.74 26.60
C GLN A 52 5.70 6.36 25.55
N PRO A 53 6.25 6.94 24.47
CA PRO A 53 5.45 7.47 23.38
C PRO A 53 4.52 6.39 22.82
N VAL A 54 3.24 6.72 22.65
CA VAL A 54 2.23 5.80 22.14
C VAL A 54 2.06 6.05 20.64
N LEU A 55 2.18 4.99 19.85
CA LEU A 55 1.92 5.05 18.41
C LEU A 55 0.43 5.34 18.18
N VAL A 56 0.12 6.35 17.38
CA VAL A 56 -1.27 6.79 17.12
C VAL A 56 -1.67 6.78 15.65
N GLY A 57 -0.71 6.63 14.74
CA GLY A 57 -0.96 6.64 13.30
C GLY A 57 0.32 6.66 12.48
N TYR A 58 0.16 6.92 11.18
CA TYR A 58 1.27 7.04 10.23
C TYR A 58 1.04 8.17 9.22
N ASN A 59 2.12 8.68 8.64
CA ASN A 59 2.06 9.32 7.32
C ASN A 59 2.44 8.27 6.28
N ALA A 60 1.78 8.29 5.13
CA ALA A 60 2.09 7.43 4.00
C ALA A 60 2.55 8.28 2.81
N THR A 61 3.58 7.81 2.11
CA THR A 61 4.03 8.40 0.85
C THR A 61 4.18 7.29 -0.20
N LEU A 62 3.51 7.45 -1.34
CA LEU A 62 3.67 6.63 -2.53
C LEU A 62 4.69 7.31 -3.47
N GLU A 63 5.68 6.54 -3.90
CA GLU A 63 6.70 6.95 -4.86
C GLU A 63 6.75 5.94 -6.00
N ILE A 64 6.63 6.39 -7.24
CA ILE A 64 6.89 5.56 -8.42
C ILE A 64 8.41 5.51 -8.58
N ALA A 65 8.99 4.32 -8.41
CA ALA A 65 10.44 4.12 -8.49
C ALA A 65 10.89 4.12 -9.96
N ASP A 66 10.17 3.37 -10.79
CA ASP A 66 10.38 3.35 -12.22
C ASP A 66 9.14 2.89 -13.00
N PHE A 67 9.07 3.35 -14.24
CA PHE A 67 8.15 2.93 -15.28
C PHE A 67 8.98 2.47 -16.47
N THR A 68 8.72 1.28 -17.01
CA THR A 68 9.48 0.70 -18.13
C THR A 68 8.53 0.24 -19.22
N CYS A 69 8.78 0.62 -20.48
CA CYS A 69 8.17 -0.04 -21.63
C CYS A 69 9.07 -1.20 -22.06
N TYR A 70 8.61 -2.43 -21.89
CA TYR A 70 9.31 -3.62 -22.41
C TYR A 70 8.92 -3.87 -23.87
N ASN A 71 7.65 -3.65 -24.20
CA ASN A 71 7.11 -3.70 -25.56
C ASN A 71 5.93 -2.72 -25.69
N GLY A 72 5.93 -1.87 -26.71
CA GLY A 72 4.78 -1.00 -27.05
C GLY A 72 3.85 -1.69 -28.05
N GLU A 73 2.65 -1.13 -28.24
CA GLU A 73 1.67 -1.71 -29.16
C GLU A 73 2.08 -1.57 -30.64
N GLU A 74 2.52 -0.42 -31.14
CA GLU A 74 2.79 -0.30 -32.58
C GLU A 74 4.05 -1.07 -33.05
N ASP A 75 3.84 -2.20 -33.75
CA ASP A 75 4.89 -2.97 -34.44
C ASP A 75 4.76 -2.87 -35.99
N ASP A 76 4.15 -1.79 -36.49
CA ASP A 76 3.85 -1.68 -37.92
C ASP A 76 5.07 -1.25 -38.73
N TYR A 77 5.47 -2.10 -39.68
CA TYR A 77 6.69 -2.01 -40.51
C TYR A 77 6.78 -0.76 -41.42
N VAL A 78 5.85 0.19 -41.31
CA VAL A 78 5.73 1.38 -42.17
C VAL A 78 6.08 2.68 -41.43
N THR A 79 5.93 2.72 -40.10
CA THR A 79 6.45 3.77 -39.20
C THR A 79 7.53 3.14 -38.33
N SER A 80 8.78 3.44 -38.61
CA SER A 80 9.95 2.82 -37.96
C SER A 80 10.17 3.25 -36.50
N SER A 81 9.11 3.43 -35.71
CA SER A 81 9.19 4.03 -34.37
C SER A 81 8.98 3.05 -33.23
N GLY A 82 8.06 2.09 -33.24
CA GLY A 82 7.82 1.29 -32.01
C GLY A 82 7.44 2.19 -30.83
N GLN A 83 6.62 3.18 -31.12
CA GLN A 83 6.29 4.32 -30.26
C GLN A 83 4.84 4.18 -29.87
N ASP A 84 4.59 4.23 -28.57
CA ASP A 84 3.26 4.28 -27.99
C ASP A 84 3.08 5.66 -27.36
N GLU A 85 1.88 6.21 -27.43
CA GLU A 85 1.52 7.44 -26.74
C GLU A 85 0.74 7.02 -25.51
N ILE A 86 1.34 7.15 -24.32
CA ILE A 86 0.70 6.68 -23.08
C ILE A 86 0.44 7.79 -22.06
N THR A 87 -0.57 7.53 -21.25
CA THR A 87 -0.85 8.24 -20.00
C THR A 87 -0.80 7.26 -18.83
N PHE A 88 -0.22 7.69 -17.72
CA PHE A 88 -0.14 6.91 -16.48
C PHE A 88 -0.81 7.66 -15.32
N ILE A 89 -1.81 7.03 -14.69
CA ILE A 89 -2.54 7.62 -13.57
C ILE A 89 -2.39 6.73 -12.35
N TYR A 90 -1.94 7.30 -11.25
CA TYR A 90 -1.73 6.58 -10.02
C TYR A 90 -2.30 7.31 -8.82
N THR A 91 -2.78 6.55 -7.84
CA THR A 91 -3.44 7.11 -6.66
C THR A 91 -3.04 6.39 -5.38
N ILE A 92 -3.15 7.10 -4.26
CA ILE A 92 -3.14 6.55 -2.92
C ILE A 92 -4.43 6.98 -2.20
N LEU A 93 -5.18 5.99 -1.72
CA LEU A 93 -6.40 6.19 -0.95
C LEU A 93 -6.22 5.67 0.47
N GLU A 94 -6.88 6.33 1.40
CA GLU A 94 -7.11 5.84 2.75
C GLU A 94 -8.54 5.38 2.91
N THR A 95 -8.69 4.22 3.54
CA THR A 95 -10.00 3.61 3.84
C THR A 95 -10.21 3.48 5.34
N ASP A 96 -11.43 3.67 5.82
CA ASP A 96 -11.79 3.40 7.21
C ASP A 96 -11.88 1.89 7.51
N GLN A 97 -12.16 1.53 8.76
CA GLN A 97 -12.35 0.14 9.21
C GLN A 97 -13.45 -0.65 8.48
N ASN A 98 -14.37 0.03 7.78
CA ASN A 98 -15.43 -0.58 7.00
C ASN A 98 -15.09 -0.61 5.50
N GLY A 99 -13.91 -0.12 5.12
CA GLY A 99 -13.45 -0.03 3.74
C GLY A 99 -13.88 1.26 3.03
N TRP A 100 -14.55 2.23 3.67
CA TRP A 100 -14.94 3.46 2.96
C TRP A 100 -13.75 4.37 2.73
N THR A 101 -13.59 4.88 1.52
CA THR A 101 -12.61 5.92 1.19
C THR A 101 -12.90 7.18 2.00
N VAL A 102 -11.92 7.61 2.78
CA VAL A 102 -12.02 8.82 3.60
C VAL A 102 -11.15 9.95 3.06
N ARG A 103 -10.04 9.60 2.42
CA ARG A 103 -9.04 10.53 1.90
C ARG A 103 -8.36 9.93 0.67
N SER A 104 -7.99 10.77 -0.28
CA SER A 104 -7.25 10.35 -1.48
C SER A 104 -6.27 11.42 -1.93
N ASN A 105 -5.26 10.97 -2.67
CA ASN A 105 -4.32 11.80 -3.41
C ASN A 105 -4.01 11.06 -4.72
N TYR A 106 -3.85 11.77 -5.83
CA TYR A 106 -3.74 11.19 -7.17
C TYR A 106 -2.90 12.09 -8.06
N HIS A 107 -2.32 11.52 -9.13
CA HIS A 107 -1.58 12.27 -10.12
C HIS A 107 -1.62 11.56 -11.48
N GLY A 108 -1.55 12.36 -12.53
CA GLY A 108 -1.44 11.91 -13.91
C GLY A 108 -0.11 12.32 -14.52
N TRP A 109 0.57 11.37 -15.16
CA TRP A 109 1.80 11.55 -15.93
C TRP A 109 1.53 11.24 -17.39
N GLY A 110 2.00 12.08 -18.31
CA GLY A 110 1.67 12.01 -19.73
C GLY A 110 0.76 13.16 -20.17
N PRO A 111 0.26 13.13 -21.41
CA PRO A 111 0.59 12.18 -22.47
C PRO A 111 2.07 12.23 -22.89
N TYR A 112 2.72 11.08 -23.13
CA TYR A 112 4.10 11.01 -23.64
C TYR A 112 4.30 9.87 -24.62
N ASP A 113 5.13 10.14 -25.63
CA ASP A 113 5.74 9.12 -26.49
C ASP A 113 6.69 8.25 -25.66
N ILE A 114 6.54 6.94 -25.77
CA ILE A 114 7.44 5.96 -25.16
C ILE A 114 7.87 4.90 -26.17
N PHE A 115 9.17 4.61 -26.19
CA PHE A 115 9.74 3.58 -27.04
C PHE A 115 10.01 2.28 -26.28
N ALA A 116 9.90 1.15 -26.97
CA ALA A 116 10.28 -0.15 -26.40
C ALA A 116 11.74 -0.13 -25.88
N GLY A 117 11.92 -0.52 -24.61
CA GLY A 117 13.17 -0.49 -23.89
C GLY A 117 13.46 0.81 -23.15
N GLU A 118 12.61 1.84 -23.27
CA GLU A 118 12.73 3.05 -22.47
C GLU A 118 12.21 2.85 -21.04
N ALA A 119 12.83 3.60 -20.12
CA ALA A 119 12.43 3.62 -18.73
C ALA A 119 12.56 5.03 -18.14
N TYR A 120 11.58 5.38 -17.32
CA TYR A 120 11.53 6.62 -16.57
C TYR A 120 11.72 6.28 -15.09
N ASN A 121 12.62 6.98 -14.43
CA ASN A 121 12.87 6.80 -13.01
C ASN A 121 12.03 7.78 -12.17
N SER A 122 12.13 7.67 -10.84
CA SER A 122 11.33 8.47 -9.89
C SER A 122 11.38 9.98 -10.06
N GLN A 123 12.39 10.56 -10.73
CA GLN A 123 12.46 12.01 -10.96
C GLN A 123 11.36 12.53 -11.90
N TYR A 124 10.70 11.65 -12.66
CA TYR A 124 9.64 11.99 -13.60
C TYR A 124 8.24 11.95 -12.96
N PHE A 125 8.12 11.43 -11.74
CA PHE A 125 6.84 11.18 -11.10
C PHE A 125 6.71 11.98 -9.80
N GLU A 126 5.54 12.56 -9.58
CA GLU A 126 5.23 13.22 -8.32
C GLU A 126 4.94 12.19 -7.21
N SER A 127 5.53 12.39 -6.03
CA SER A 127 5.24 11.53 -4.88
C SER A 127 3.93 11.94 -4.20
N LEU A 128 3.03 10.98 -3.96
CA LEU A 128 1.73 11.25 -3.33
C LEU A 128 1.80 10.99 -1.84
N SER A 129 1.20 11.85 -1.02
CA SER A 129 1.26 11.70 0.44
C SER A 129 -0.09 11.86 1.11
N LEU A 130 -0.31 11.05 2.13
CA LEU A 130 -1.44 11.11 3.07
C LEU A 130 -0.88 11.25 4.48
N SER A 131 -1.44 12.16 5.27
CA SER A 131 -0.97 12.46 6.63
C SER A 131 -1.96 12.03 7.70
N GLN A 132 -1.43 11.64 8.86
CA GLN A 132 -2.24 11.30 10.04
C GLN A 132 -3.26 10.19 9.78
N ILE A 133 -2.83 9.10 9.15
CA ILE A 133 -3.64 7.89 8.94
C ILE A 133 -3.77 7.14 10.29
N PRO A 134 -4.99 6.92 10.81
CA PRO A 134 -5.22 6.12 12.00
C PRO A 134 -4.73 4.67 11.86
N LEU A 135 -4.43 4.02 13.00
CA LEU A 135 -3.89 2.64 13.00
C LEU A 135 -4.88 1.58 12.48
N ASP A 136 -6.17 1.88 12.53
CA ASP A 136 -7.27 1.02 12.09
C ASP A 136 -7.74 1.31 10.66
N HIS A 137 -7.07 2.23 9.95
CA HIS A 137 -7.35 2.56 8.56
C HIS A 137 -6.47 1.77 7.59
N GLY A 138 -6.99 1.56 6.37
CA GLY A 138 -6.31 0.87 5.27
C GLY A 138 -5.76 1.83 4.22
N LEU A 139 -4.88 1.29 3.36
CA LEU A 139 -4.38 1.99 2.17
C LEU A 139 -4.72 1.19 0.92
N VAL A 140 -5.15 1.89 -0.13
CA VAL A 140 -5.40 1.34 -1.46
C VAL A 140 -4.58 2.15 -2.46
N ILE A 141 -3.98 1.46 -3.42
CA ILE A 141 -3.19 2.07 -4.49
C ILE A 141 -3.83 1.64 -5.80
N THR A 142 -4.00 2.58 -6.72
CA THR A 142 -4.41 2.27 -8.09
C THR A 142 -3.32 2.70 -9.06
N LEU A 143 -3.11 1.90 -10.09
CA LEU A 143 -2.20 2.16 -11.19
C LEU A 143 -2.96 1.92 -12.50
N ASN A 144 -2.97 2.91 -13.38
CA ASN A 144 -3.66 2.84 -14.66
C ASN A 144 -2.73 3.30 -15.77
N ILE A 145 -2.61 2.53 -16.84
CA ILE A 145 -1.91 2.91 -18.07
C ILE A 145 -2.96 2.94 -19.17
N VAL A 146 -3.03 4.06 -19.89
CA VAL A 146 -4.02 4.32 -20.92
C VAL A 146 -3.27 4.70 -22.20
N GLU A 147 -3.56 4.01 -23.29
CA GLU A 147 -3.15 4.38 -24.65
C GLU A 147 -3.83 5.69 -25.06
N ILE A 148 -3.22 6.45 -25.96
CA ILE A 148 -3.75 7.74 -26.38
C ILE A 148 -4.10 7.70 -27.86
N GLU A 149 -5.38 7.90 -28.16
CA GLU A 149 -5.82 8.20 -29.53
C GLU A 149 -5.75 9.70 -29.88
N ASP A 150 -6.11 10.57 -28.92
CA ASP A 150 -6.10 12.03 -29.08
C ASP A 150 -5.22 12.69 -28.01
N TYR A 151 -4.01 13.08 -28.42
CA TYR A 151 -3.05 13.78 -27.57
C TYR A 151 -3.62 15.04 -26.91
N SER A 152 -4.44 15.82 -27.63
CA SER A 152 -4.98 17.06 -27.10
C SER A 152 -6.02 16.79 -26.01
N GLU A 153 -6.84 15.76 -26.19
CA GLU A 153 -7.81 15.33 -25.18
C GLU A 153 -7.09 14.74 -23.97
N ALA A 154 -6.14 13.83 -24.18
CA ALA A 154 -5.32 13.25 -23.11
C ALA A 154 -4.59 14.31 -22.28
N GLN A 155 -3.98 15.30 -22.94
CA GLN A 155 -3.32 16.42 -22.23
C GLN A 155 -4.32 17.22 -21.39
N SER A 156 -5.50 17.53 -21.94
CA SER A 156 -6.54 18.26 -21.20
C SER A 156 -7.06 17.46 -20.00
N THR A 157 -7.19 16.14 -20.14
CA THR A 157 -7.59 15.24 -19.07
C THR A 157 -6.54 15.23 -17.97
N ILE A 158 -5.25 15.08 -18.30
CA ILE A 158 -4.18 15.08 -17.31
C ILE A 158 -4.01 16.42 -16.62
N ASP A 159 -4.11 17.52 -17.36
CA ASP A 159 -4.09 18.86 -16.77
C ASP A 159 -5.23 19.02 -15.75
N SER A 160 -6.42 18.52 -16.08
CA SER A 160 -7.57 18.54 -15.18
C SER A 160 -7.36 17.64 -13.96
N ILE A 161 -6.84 16.41 -14.13
CA ILE A 161 -6.49 15.52 -13.01
C ILE A 161 -5.50 16.24 -12.08
N ASN A 162 -4.44 16.81 -12.63
CA ASN A 162 -3.37 17.44 -11.86
C ASN A 162 -3.80 18.77 -11.20
N GLU A 163 -4.72 19.52 -11.81
CA GLU A 163 -5.28 20.75 -11.22
C GLU A 163 -5.95 20.48 -9.87
N TYR A 164 -6.58 19.31 -9.72
CA TYR A 164 -7.33 18.95 -8.52
C TYR A 164 -6.68 17.83 -7.70
N ALA A 165 -5.46 17.41 -8.04
CA ALA A 165 -4.67 16.36 -7.39
C ALA A 165 -4.42 16.59 -5.87
N GLU A 166 -4.80 17.74 -5.32
CA GLU A 166 -4.68 18.00 -3.89
C GLU A 166 -5.43 16.97 -3.05
N TYR A 167 -4.91 16.73 -1.84
CA TYR A 167 -5.49 15.83 -0.86
C TYR A 167 -7.00 16.08 -0.64
N VAL A 168 -7.83 15.21 -1.20
CA VAL A 168 -9.29 15.33 -1.14
C VAL A 168 -9.80 14.55 0.08
N LYS A 169 -10.53 15.25 0.94
CA LYS A 169 -11.27 14.62 2.02
C LYS A 169 -12.64 14.20 1.52
N LEU A 170 -12.83 12.89 1.44
CA LEU A 170 -14.06 12.25 1.03
C LEU A 170 -14.83 11.88 2.30
N ALA A 171 -16.09 12.31 2.43
CA ALA A 171 -16.89 12.02 3.62
C ALA A 171 -17.43 10.57 3.58
N ASN A 172 -16.54 9.59 3.73
CA ASN A 172 -16.84 8.15 3.63
C ASN A 172 -17.74 7.84 2.42
N THR A 173 -17.38 8.39 1.26
CA THR A 173 -18.35 8.59 0.18
C THR A 173 -18.55 7.35 -0.67
N PHE A 174 -17.52 6.52 -0.81
CA PHE A 174 -17.60 5.25 -1.53
C PHE A 174 -16.70 4.19 -0.90
N ASN A 175 -17.06 2.93 -1.10
CA ASN A 175 -16.23 1.79 -0.73
C ASN A 175 -15.62 1.26 -2.03
N PRO A 176 -14.28 1.29 -2.19
CA PRO A 176 -13.63 0.81 -3.40
C PRO A 176 -13.70 -0.71 -3.56
N GLU A 177 -14.31 -1.45 -2.60
CA GLU A 177 -14.40 -2.93 -2.53
C GLU A 177 -13.54 -3.58 -3.62
N PRO A 178 -12.27 -3.89 -3.34
CA PRO A 178 -11.22 -4.09 -4.36
C PRO A 178 -11.41 -5.29 -5.30
N TYR A 179 -12.55 -5.97 -5.19
CA TYR A 179 -12.98 -7.07 -6.05
C TYR A 179 -14.21 -6.73 -6.89
N SER A 180 -14.75 -5.50 -6.77
CA SER A 180 -16.01 -5.08 -7.39
C SER A 180 -15.84 -3.92 -8.37
N LYS A 181 -14.69 -3.23 -8.34
CA LYS A 181 -14.37 -2.11 -9.22
C LYS A 181 -12.99 -2.25 -9.83
N THR A 182 -12.85 -1.76 -11.06
CA THR A 182 -11.55 -1.52 -11.71
C THR A 182 -10.83 -0.36 -11.03
N ALA A 183 -9.51 -0.29 -11.21
CA ALA A 183 -8.72 0.84 -10.71
C ALA A 183 -9.15 2.16 -11.39
N ILE A 184 -9.52 2.12 -12.67
CA ILE A 184 -10.00 3.30 -13.40
C ILE A 184 -11.38 3.77 -12.90
N GLU A 185 -12.29 2.86 -12.57
CA GLU A 185 -13.57 3.19 -11.93
C GLU A 185 -13.37 3.83 -10.55
N ILE A 186 -12.36 3.38 -9.80
CA ILE A 186 -11.99 4.00 -8.52
C ILE A 186 -11.45 5.41 -8.75
N VAL A 187 -10.62 5.64 -9.77
CA VAL A 187 -10.16 6.99 -10.13
C VAL A 187 -11.35 7.88 -10.53
N GLY A 188 -12.26 7.38 -11.36
CA GLY A 188 -13.47 8.10 -11.77
C GLY A 188 -14.34 8.51 -10.58
N ASP A 189 -14.58 7.60 -9.64
CA ASP A 189 -15.28 7.90 -8.38
C ASP A 189 -14.59 9.02 -7.60
N ILE A 190 -13.26 8.94 -7.43
CA ILE A 190 -12.49 9.97 -6.72
C ILE A 190 -12.72 11.32 -7.41
N LEU A 191 -12.51 11.42 -8.72
CA LEU A 191 -12.65 12.66 -9.47
C LEU A 191 -14.08 13.22 -9.35
N TYR A 192 -15.09 12.37 -9.54
CA TYR A 192 -16.50 12.74 -9.38
C TYR A 192 -16.78 13.34 -8.00
N TYR A 193 -16.34 12.67 -6.93
CA TYR A 193 -16.56 13.15 -5.57
C TYR A 193 -15.68 14.36 -5.19
N SER A 194 -14.57 14.58 -5.89
CA SER A 194 -13.78 15.82 -5.83
C SER A 194 -14.48 17.01 -6.51
N GLY A 195 -15.63 16.78 -7.17
CA GLY A 195 -16.40 17.79 -7.89
C GLY A 195 -15.94 17.97 -9.34
N ILE A 196 -15.14 17.04 -9.85
CA ILE A 196 -14.60 17.04 -11.21
C ILE A 196 -15.52 16.16 -12.05
N GLY A 197 -16.25 16.79 -12.96
CA GLY A 197 -17.15 16.09 -13.89
C GLY A 197 -16.43 15.47 -15.09
N LEU A 198 -15.25 14.87 -14.87
CA LEU A 198 -14.53 14.12 -15.91
C LEU A 198 -15.09 12.71 -15.95
N ASP A 199 -15.48 12.26 -17.14
CA ASP A 199 -15.86 10.88 -17.37
C ASP A 199 -14.62 10.09 -17.80
N ILE A 200 -13.77 9.78 -16.83
CA ILE A 200 -12.49 9.11 -17.11
C ILE A 200 -12.66 7.64 -17.51
N VAL A 201 -13.80 7.05 -17.17
CA VAL A 201 -14.13 5.67 -17.54
C VAL A 201 -14.51 5.62 -19.02
N ASP A 202 -15.29 6.60 -19.50
CA ASP A 202 -15.58 6.73 -20.93
C ASP A 202 -14.36 7.18 -21.74
N TRP A 203 -13.40 7.90 -21.13
CA TRP A 203 -12.15 8.31 -21.80
C TRP A 203 -11.10 7.19 -21.88
N ALA A 204 -11.07 6.29 -20.91
CA ALA A 204 -10.19 5.13 -20.89
C ALA A 204 -11.05 3.86 -21.05
N ASP A 205 -11.77 3.78 -22.16
CA ASP A 205 -12.65 2.67 -22.45
C ASP A 205 -11.86 1.37 -22.74
N ASP A 206 -12.58 0.28 -23.00
CA ASP A 206 -12.02 -1.07 -22.93
C ASP A 206 -10.89 -1.34 -23.94
N ASP A 207 -10.76 -0.55 -25.01
CA ASP A 207 -9.69 -0.62 -26.01
C ASP A 207 -8.46 0.23 -25.66
N ASP A 208 -8.61 1.36 -24.97
CA ASP A 208 -7.49 2.24 -24.61
C ASP A 208 -6.83 1.86 -23.26
N LEU A 209 -7.53 1.13 -22.40
CA LEU A 209 -7.02 0.78 -21.06
C LEU A 209 -6.02 -0.39 -21.09
N LEU A 210 -4.74 -0.07 -21.24
CA LEU A 210 -3.63 -1.04 -21.29
C LEU A 210 -3.34 -1.69 -19.93
N ALA A 211 -3.51 -0.96 -18.83
CA ALA A 211 -3.32 -1.51 -17.48
C ALA A 211 -4.33 -0.95 -16.50
N ASP A 212 -4.87 -1.84 -15.67
CA ASP A 212 -5.80 -1.52 -14.60
C ASP A 212 -5.48 -2.37 -13.37
N GLN A 213 -4.88 -1.76 -12.36
CA GLN A 213 -4.45 -2.50 -11.18
C GLN A 213 -4.79 -1.80 -9.89
N VAL A 214 -5.52 -2.53 -9.05
CA VAL A 214 -5.74 -2.21 -7.65
C VAL A 214 -4.77 -3.03 -6.81
N ASP A 215 -3.88 -2.36 -6.07
CA ASP A 215 -3.16 -2.99 -4.97
C ASP A 215 -3.79 -2.59 -3.64
N VAL A 216 -4.27 -3.59 -2.92
CA VAL A 216 -4.79 -3.40 -1.57
C VAL A 216 -3.76 -3.89 -0.60
N GLY A 217 -3.08 -2.92 0.01
CA GLY A 217 -2.34 -3.16 1.23
C GLY A 217 -3.33 -3.60 2.31
N ASN A 218 -3.53 -4.90 2.51
CA ASN A 218 -4.29 -5.39 3.66
C ASN A 218 -3.64 -4.79 4.93
N PRO A 219 -4.32 -3.88 5.65
CA PRO A 219 -3.70 -3.14 6.74
C PRO A 219 -3.10 -4.05 7.80
N ASN A 220 -3.60 -5.28 7.98
CA ASN A 220 -3.05 -6.25 8.93
C ASN A 220 -1.79 -6.99 8.43
N LEU A 221 -1.60 -7.13 7.11
CA LEU A 221 -0.38 -7.71 6.53
C LEU A 221 0.74 -6.66 6.43
N VAL A 222 0.34 -5.43 6.08
CA VAL A 222 1.18 -4.23 5.99
C VAL A 222 1.71 -3.85 7.38
N TYR A 223 0.90 -3.96 8.43
CA TYR A 223 1.32 -3.67 9.81
C TYR A 223 2.50 -4.56 10.27
N SER A 224 2.42 -5.88 10.09
CA SER A 224 3.44 -6.80 10.64
C SER A 224 4.81 -6.72 9.95
N THR A 225 4.82 -6.39 8.65
CA THR A 225 6.06 -6.21 7.86
C THR A 225 6.67 -4.82 8.05
N LEU A 226 5.86 -3.80 8.43
CA LEU A 226 6.28 -2.39 8.49
C LEU A 226 6.44 -1.82 9.91
N LEU A 227 6.23 -2.61 10.97
CA LEU A 227 6.42 -2.23 12.39
C LEU A 227 7.83 -1.66 12.75
N GLY A 228 8.78 -1.65 11.82
CA GLY A 228 10.09 -1.02 11.95
C GLY A 228 10.31 0.26 11.13
N GLY A 229 9.29 0.83 10.47
CA GLY A 229 9.47 1.90 9.47
C GLY A 229 9.90 1.35 8.11
N GLY A 230 9.30 0.23 7.70
CA GLY A 230 9.66 -0.45 6.46
C GLY A 230 9.17 0.28 5.20
N GLN A 231 9.72 -0.14 4.06
CA GLN A 231 9.27 0.23 2.73
C GLN A 231 8.55 -0.98 2.13
N LEU A 232 7.39 -0.76 1.52
CA LEU A 232 6.77 -1.78 0.65
C LEU A 232 7.24 -1.50 -0.77
N TYR A 233 8.08 -2.37 -1.31
CA TYR A 233 8.42 -2.38 -2.74
C TYR A 233 7.48 -3.36 -3.44
N ASN A 234 6.74 -2.88 -4.43
CA ASN A 234 5.92 -3.73 -5.28
C ASN A 234 6.20 -3.40 -6.75
N GLY A 235 6.21 -4.45 -7.57
CA GLY A 235 6.50 -4.37 -8.99
C GLY A 235 5.42 -5.10 -9.76
N TRP A 236 4.82 -4.42 -10.72
CA TRP A 236 3.80 -4.97 -11.61
C TRP A 236 4.32 -4.98 -13.03
N VAL A 237 3.99 -6.05 -13.74
CA VAL A 237 4.17 -6.13 -15.19
C VAL A 237 2.78 -6.30 -15.79
N PHE A 238 2.36 -5.29 -16.54
CA PHE A 238 1.13 -5.26 -17.31
C PHE A 238 1.44 -5.76 -18.70
N SER A 239 0.69 -6.75 -19.15
CA SER A 239 0.89 -7.31 -20.49
C SER A 239 -0.45 -7.72 -21.05
N GLY A 240 -0.61 -7.53 -22.35
CA GLY A 240 -1.84 -7.83 -23.03
C GLY A 240 -1.66 -7.81 -24.53
N THR A 241 -2.80 -7.90 -25.21
CA THR A 241 -2.90 -7.79 -26.65
C THR A 241 -4.04 -6.88 -26.98
N ASN A 242 -3.77 -5.83 -27.73
CA ASN A 242 -4.78 -5.01 -28.36
C ASN A 242 -4.63 -5.21 -29.87
N ASN A 243 -5.75 -5.53 -30.52
CA ASN A 243 -5.80 -6.05 -31.89
C ASN A 243 -4.83 -7.23 -32.17
N THR A 244 -3.71 -6.96 -32.87
CA THR A 244 -2.68 -7.95 -33.22
C THR A 244 -1.37 -7.78 -32.48
N ASP A 245 -1.24 -6.69 -31.75
CA ASP A 245 0.00 -6.26 -31.17
C ASP A 245 0.05 -6.60 -29.68
N ASN A 246 1.24 -6.85 -29.16
CA ASN A 246 1.43 -7.19 -27.75
C ASN A 246 2.04 -5.98 -27.07
N PHE A 247 1.53 -5.63 -25.89
CA PHE A 247 2.17 -4.63 -25.05
C PHE A 247 2.71 -5.27 -23.77
N GLU A 248 3.77 -4.69 -23.21
CA GLU A 248 4.32 -5.07 -21.92
C GLU A 248 4.94 -3.85 -21.21
N TYR A 249 4.36 -3.45 -20.08
CA TYR A 249 4.76 -2.31 -19.26
C TYR A 249 5.10 -2.74 -17.84
N GLY A 250 6.21 -2.25 -17.29
CA GLY A 250 6.62 -2.47 -15.91
C GLY A 250 6.43 -1.22 -15.07
N VAL A 251 5.83 -1.35 -13.89
CA VAL A 251 5.76 -0.27 -12.89
C VAL A 251 6.25 -0.79 -11.55
N ASN A 252 7.27 -0.13 -11.01
CA ASN A 252 7.73 -0.36 -9.65
C ASN A 252 7.41 0.85 -8.78
N TYR A 253 6.88 0.62 -7.60
CA TYR A 253 6.61 1.69 -6.64
C TYR A 253 6.98 1.30 -5.21
N ILE A 254 7.12 2.34 -4.39
CA ILE A 254 7.48 2.26 -2.99
C ILE A 254 6.43 2.98 -2.16
N VAL A 255 5.95 2.32 -1.11
CA VAL A 255 5.15 2.97 -0.07
C VAL A 255 6.00 3.12 1.18
N HIS A 256 6.21 4.37 1.59
CA HIS A 256 6.91 4.73 2.82
C HIS A 256 5.89 5.02 3.92
N LEU A 257 5.97 4.31 5.06
CA LEU A 257 5.15 4.61 6.24
C LEU A 257 6.01 5.20 7.36
N THR A 258 5.68 6.43 7.77
CA THR A 258 6.35 7.12 8.88
C THR A 258 5.46 7.12 10.12
N PRO A 259 5.85 6.44 11.22
CA PRO A 259 5.07 6.39 12.45
C PRO A 259 4.88 7.76 13.12
N ILE A 260 3.70 7.98 13.71
CA ILE A 260 3.34 9.18 14.48
C ILE A 260 3.12 8.75 15.94
N TYR A 261 3.84 9.37 16.86
CA TYR A 261 3.73 9.08 18.29
C TYR A 261 3.14 10.28 19.07
N GLN A 262 2.42 9.99 20.16
CA GLN A 262 1.91 10.96 21.14
C GLN A 262 2.41 10.66 22.55
#